data_AF-A0A8K9XNF3-F1
#
_entry.id   AF-A0A8K9XNF3-F1
#
_cell.length_a   1.000
_cell.length_b   1.000
_cell.length_c   1.000
_cell.angle_alpha   90.00
_cell.angle_beta   90.00
_cell.angle_gamma   90.00
#
_symmetry.space_group_name_H-M   'P 1'
#
loop_
_entity.id
_entity.type
_entity.pdbx_description
1 polymer ?
#
loop_
_entity_poly.entity_id
_entity_poly.type
_entity_poly.pdbx_seq_one_letter_code
_entity_poly.pdbx_strand_id
1 'polypeptide(L)'
;MGAILEFVVVEGVMERLFLWSLRRHFTDDMKLEQLRMYQMLLSQARQPLLHHKPVLRPLMMLLSSCAGAGSGGRGGGSVEAELVLLLNQLCGALAKDPSVLELFFHTSEDQGAANFLLFSLLIPFTHQEGSVGQQARDALLLIMQLSTYNPRVATHITDNTYFCPVSRLP
;
A
#
# COMPACT_ATOMS: atom_id res chain seq x y z
N MET A 1 16.73 10.71 13.19
CA MET A 1 15.28 10.92 12.97
C MET A 1 14.91 12.26 13.58
N GLY A 2 13.93 13.02 13.05
CA GLY A 2 13.51 14.27 13.73
C GLY A 2 12.80 13.96 15.05
N ALA A 3 12.95 14.76 16.11
CA ALA A 3 12.42 14.44 17.45
C ALA A 3 10.91 14.11 17.47
N ILE A 4 10.13 14.74 16.60
CA ILE A 4 8.68 14.46 16.44
C ILE A 4 8.44 13.08 15.82
N LEU A 5 9.16 12.74 14.75
CA LEU A 5 9.04 11.44 14.08
C LEU A 5 9.55 10.31 14.98
N GLU A 6 10.62 10.56 15.72
CA GLU A 6 11.14 9.62 16.71
C GLU A 6 10.10 9.33 17.79
N PHE A 7 9.45 10.37 18.34
CA PHE A 7 8.34 10.19 19.26
C PHE A 7 7.21 9.37 18.63
N VAL A 8 6.78 9.70 17.40
CA VAL A 8 5.71 8.95 16.70
C VAL A 8 6.04 7.45 16.57
N VAL A 9 7.30 7.11 16.29
CA VAL A 9 7.75 5.72 16.16
C VAL A 9 7.84 5.04 17.52
N VAL A 10 8.50 5.66 18.51
CA VAL A 10 8.73 5.09 19.84
C VAL A 10 7.40 4.86 20.56
N GLU A 11 6.49 5.81 20.43
CA GLU A 11 5.17 5.76 21.06
C GLU A 11 4.16 4.95 20.23
N GLY A 12 4.48 4.53 19.01
CA GLY A 12 3.52 3.80 18.16
C GLY A 12 2.25 4.61 17.91
N VAL A 13 2.37 5.92 17.71
CA VAL A 13 1.23 6.84 17.58
C VAL A 13 0.34 6.44 16.40
N MET A 14 0.93 6.01 15.28
CA MET A 14 0.19 5.59 14.08
C MET A 14 -0.70 4.37 14.35
N GLU A 15 -0.19 3.39 15.10
CA GLU A 15 -0.95 2.21 15.48
C GLU A 15 -2.10 2.56 16.44
N ARG A 16 -1.82 3.39 17.44
CA ARG A 16 -2.85 3.87 18.36
C ARG A 16 -3.95 4.66 17.65
N LEU A 17 -3.58 5.51 16.70
CA LEU A 17 -4.53 6.29 15.89
C LEU A 17 -5.42 5.38 15.05
N PHE A 18 -4.83 4.38 14.38
CA PHE A 18 -5.57 3.40 13.58
C PHE A 18 -6.54 2.56 14.43
N LEU A 19 -6.10 2.06 15.58
CA LEU A 19 -6.96 1.30 16.49
C LEU A 19 -8.09 2.16 17.06
N TRP A 20 -7.81 3.43 17.35
CA TRP A 20 -8.81 4.38 17.81
C TRP A 20 -9.89 4.64 16.76
N SER A 21 -9.50 4.80 15.49
CA SER A 21 -10.46 4.99 14.40
C SER A 21 -11.28 3.73 14.11
N LEU A 22 -10.66 2.54 14.22
CA LEU A 22 -11.34 1.26 14.04
C LEU A 22 -12.48 1.07 15.05
N ARG A 23 -12.27 1.46 16.32
CA ARG A 23 -13.29 1.41 17.37
C ARG A 23 -14.49 2.33 17.11
N ARG A 24 -14.35 3.33 16.23
CA ARG A 24 -15.39 4.32 15.91
C ARG A 24 -16.07 4.07 14.56
N HIS A 25 -16.17 2.81 14.14
CA HIS A 25 -16.76 2.39 12.86
C HIS A 25 -15.96 2.79 11.61
N PHE A 26 -14.77 3.38 11.78
CA PHE A 26 -13.83 3.67 10.71
C PHE A 26 -14.47 4.33 9.48
N THR A 27 -15.08 5.49 9.71
CA THR A 27 -15.81 6.24 8.69
C THR A 27 -14.91 6.67 7.54
N ASP A 28 -15.50 6.99 6.40
CA ASP A 28 -14.75 7.39 5.20
C ASP A 28 -13.91 8.65 5.43
N ASP A 29 -14.40 9.62 6.21
CA ASP A 29 -13.62 10.81 6.60
C ASP A 29 -12.35 10.43 7.41
N MET A 30 -12.46 9.46 8.33
CA MET A 30 -11.31 9.01 9.13
C MET A 30 -10.29 8.27 8.26
N LYS A 31 -10.75 7.45 7.31
CA LYS A 31 -9.88 6.80 6.32
C LYS A 31 -9.13 7.84 5.50
N LEU A 32 -9.86 8.83 5.01
CA LEU A 32 -9.34 9.86 4.13
C LEU A 32 -8.23 10.65 4.82
N GLU A 33 -8.44 11.09 6.05
CA GLU A 33 -7.42 11.80 6.82
C GLU A 33 -6.20 10.94 7.15
N GLN A 34 -6.38 9.64 7.45
CA GLN A 34 -5.25 8.73 7.65
C GLN A 34 -4.47 8.48 6.35
N LEU A 35 -5.14 8.31 5.22
CA LEU A 35 -4.50 8.16 3.90
C LEU A 35 -3.67 9.40 3.58
N ARG A 36 -4.24 10.60 3.72
CA ARG A 36 -3.54 11.88 3.49
C ARG A 36 -2.34 12.05 4.43
N MET A 37 -2.47 11.67 5.69
CA MET A 37 -1.37 11.70 6.65
C MET A 37 -0.22 10.82 6.17
N TYR A 38 -0.49 9.59 5.75
CA TYR A 38 0.53 8.70 5.20
C TYR A 38 1.14 9.22 3.90
N GLN A 39 0.35 9.80 3.01
CA GLN A 39 0.87 10.42 1.78
C GLN A 39 1.81 11.60 2.10
N MET A 40 1.44 12.44 3.07
CA MET A 40 2.29 13.54 3.53
C MET A 40 3.61 13.01 4.09
N LEU A 41 3.55 11.96 4.92
CA LEU A 41 4.75 11.32 5.45
C LEU A 41 5.64 10.74 4.35
N LEU A 42 5.08 10.03 3.37
CA LEU A 42 5.87 9.44 2.28
C LEU A 42 6.45 10.48 1.31
N SER A 43 5.73 11.57 1.07
CA SER A 43 6.17 12.63 0.15
C SER A 43 7.19 13.58 0.79
N GLN A 44 7.05 13.89 2.07
CA GLN A 44 7.87 14.90 2.75
C GLN A 44 8.98 14.32 3.62
N ALA A 45 8.87 13.08 4.08
CA ALA A 45 9.90 12.50 4.92
C ALA A 45 11.16 12.21 4.09
N ARG A 46 12.26 12.87 4.47
CA ARG A 46 13.60 12.58 3.94
C ARG A 46 14.21 11.30 4.53
N GLN A 47 13.56 10.74 5.54
CA GLN A 47 14.05 9.61 6.31
C GLN A 47 13.29 8.34 5.91
N PRO A 48 13.93 7.17 5.99
CA PRO A 48 13.35 5.89 5.57
C PRO A 48 12.29 5.39 6.58
N LEU A 49 11.14 6.06 6.65
CA LEU A 49 10.09 5.78 7.63
C LEU A 49 9.49 4.37 7.51
N LEU A 50 9.45 3.83 6.30
CA LEU A 50 8.91 2.50 6.03
C LEU A 50 9.75 1.37 6.64
N HIS A 51 10.99 1.65 7.04
CA HIS A 51 11.83 0.66 7.75
C HIS A 51 11.41 0.44 9.20
N HIS A 52 10.61 1.35 9.74
CA HIS A 52 10.15 1.28 11.11
C HIS A 52 8.83 0.49 11.18
N LYS A 53 8.88 -0.71 11.78
CA LYS A 53 7.69 -1.56 12.01
C LYS A 53 6.48 -0.82 12.62
N PRO A 54 6.65 0.13 13.58
CA PRO A 54 5.53 0.91 14.14
C PRO A 54 4.83 1.84 13.14
N VAL A 55 5.43 2.12 11.99
CA VAL A 55 4.82 2.90 10.89
C VAL A 55 4.26 1.96 9.84
N LEU A 56 5.02 0.91 9.50
CA LEU A 56 4.71 -0.04 8.45
C LEU A 56 3.47 -0.90 8.77
N ARG A 57 3.36 -1.43 9.99
CA ARG A 57 2.20 -2.26 10.41
C ARG A 57 0.86 -1.52 10.29
N PRO A 58 0.68 -0.33 10.89
CA PRO A 58 -0.58 0.40 10.76
C PRO A 58 -0.91 0.80 9.34
N LEU A 59 0.11 1.07 8.50
CA LEU A 59 -0.09 1.30 7.07
C LEU A 59 -0.70 0.06 6.40
N MET A 60 -0.15 -1.13 6.66
CA MET A 60 -0.68 -2.38 6.11
C MET A 60 -2.12 -2.64 6.55
N MET A 61 -2.42 -2.42 7.83
CA MET A 61 -3.78 -2.56 8.35
C MET A 61 -4.73 -1.54 7.71
N LEU A 62 -4.32 -0.28 7.55
CA LEU A 62 -5.07 0.75 6.84
C LEU A 62 -5.40 0.33 5.41
N LEU A 63 -4.40 -0.09 4.62
CA LEU A 63 -4.60 -0.55 3.26
C LEU A 63 -5.59 -1.74 3.19
N SER A 64 -5.47 -2.70 4.12
CA SER A 64 -6.37 -3.86 4.19
C SER A 64 -7.82 -3.47 4.49
N SER A 65 -8.02 -2.48 5.36
CA SER A 65 -9.35 -1.95 5.69
C SER A 65 -9.99 -1.15 4.54
N CYS A 66 -9.18 -0.70 3.59
CA CYS A 66 -9.63 -0.03 2.38
C CYS A 66 -9.92 -1.01 1.22
N ALA A 67 -9.67 -2.32 1.36
CA ALA A 67 -9.89 -3.31 0.30
C ALA A 67 -11.36 -3.45 -0.15
N GLY A 68 -12.31 -2.99 0.66
CA GLY A 68 -13.73 -2.92 0.28
C GLY A 68 -14.13 -1.65 -0.49
N ALA A 69 -13.24 -0.66 -0.63
CA ALA A 69 -13.59 0.64 -1.20
C ALA A 69 -13.95 0.57 -2.70
N GLY A 70 -13.28 -0.30 -3.48
CA GLY A 70 -13.49 -0.47 -4.92
C GLY A 70 -14.82 -1.13 -5.33
N SER A 71 -15.66 -1.53 -4.36
CA SER A 71 -16.93 -2.20 -4.58
C SER A 71 -18.11 -1.22 -4.74
N GLY A 72 -18.01 -0.28 -5.70
CA GLY A 72 -19.18 0.38 -6.31
C GLY A 72 -20.14 1.16 -5.39
N GLY A 73 -19.73 1.53 -4.18
CA GLY A 73 -20.55 2.34 -3.28
C GLY A 73 -20.63 3.79 -3.76
N ARG A 74 -21.85 4.32 -3.96
CA ARG A 74 -22.16 5.66 -4.52
C ARG A 74 -21.66 6.87 -3.70
N GLY A 75 -20.68 6.70 -2.80
CA GLY A 75 -20.11 7.74 -1.94
C GLY A 75 -18.60 7.61 -1.67
N GLY A 76 -17.89 6.61 -2.23
CA GLY A 76 -16.50 6.29 -1.87
C GLY A 76 -15.39 6.93 -2.72
N GLY A 77 -15.72 7.69 -3.77
CA GLY A 77 -14.74 8.10 -4.80
C GLY A 77 -13.55 8.91 -4.28
N SER A 78 -13.72 9.69 -3.22
CA SER A 78 -12.61 10.44 -2.61
C SER A 78 -11.64 9.53 -1.86
N VAL A 79 -12.13 8.50 -1.16
CA VAL A 79 -11.27 7.53 -0.48
C VAL A 79 -10.51 6.68 -1.49
N GLU A 80 -11.17 6.29 -2.58
CA GLU A 80 -10.53 5.54 -3.68
C GLU A 80 -9.39 6.33 -4.32
N ALA A 81 -9.60 7.61 -4.64
CA ALA A 81 -8.57 8.46 -5.22
C ALA A 81 -7.35 8.60 -4.31
N GLU A 82 -7.57 8.86 -3.01
CA GLU A 82 -6.49 9.00 -2.02
C GLU A 82 -5.78 7.66 -1.76
N LEU A 83 -6.51 6.54 -1.83
CA LEU A 83 -5.94 5.20 -1.72
C LEU A 83 -5.02 4.91 -2.90
N VAL A 84 -5.47 5.14 -4.13
CA VAL A 84 -4.66 4.89 -5.34
C VAL A 84 -3.43 5.80 -5.38
N LEU A 85 -3.55 7.05 -4.94
CA LEU A 85 -2.42 7.96 -4.80
C LEU A 85 -1.38 7.43 -3.80
N LEU A 86 -1.83 6.97 -2.63
CA LEU A 86 -0.95 6.38 -1.63
C LEU A 86 -0.27 5.10 -2.15
N LEU A 87 -1.02 4.22 -2.82
CA LEU A 87 -0.49 3.00 -3.42
C LEU A 87 0.59 3.33 -4.46
N ASN A 88 0.37 4.32 -5.33
CA ASN A 88 1.37 4.76 -6.31
C ASN A 88 2.64 5.29 -5.63
N GLN A 89 2.51 6.14 -4.60
CA GLN A 89 3.67 6.62 -3.83
C GLN A 89 4.44 5.49 -3.17
N LEU A 90 3.74 4.49 -2.62
CA LEU A 90 4.37 3.29 -2.06
C LEU A 90 5.12 2.50 -3.12
N CYS A 91 4.53 2.27 -4.29
CA CYS A 91 5.21 1.61 -5.41
C CYS A 91 6.48 2.36 -5.82
N GLY A 92 6.43 3.69 -5.87
CA GLY A 92 7.60 4.54 -6.13
C GLY A 92 8.66 4.47 -5.03
N ALA A 93 8.26 4.35 -3.76
CA ALA A 93 9.19 4.17 -2.64
C ALA A 93 9.87 2.79 -2.70
N LEU A 94 9.11 1.73 -2.97
CA LEU A 94 9.62 0.38 -3.16
C LEU A 94 10.57 0.29 -4.37
N ALA A 95 10.28 1.05 -5.44
CA ALA A 95 11.12 1.11 -6.63
C ALA A 95 12.49 1.74 -6.36
N LYS A 96 12.52 2.73 -5.46
CA LYS A 96 13.75 3.42 -5.06
C LYS A 96 14.55 2.63 -4.03
N ASP A 97 13.88 1.91 -3.13
CA ASP A 97 14.51 1.14 -2.07
C ASP A 97 13.90 -0.27 -1.95
N PRO A 98 14.52 -1.27 -2.60
CA PRO A 98 14.09 -2.67 -2.53
C PRO A 98 14.18 -3.28 -1.13
N SER A 99 14.96 -2.72 -0.20
CA SER A 99 15.08 -3.27 1.16
C SER A 99 13.78 -3.11 1.96
N VAL A 100 13.01 -2.05 1.68
CA VAL A 100 11.67 -1.84 2.24
C VAL A 100 10.77 -3.00 1.87
N LEU A 101 10.88 -3.51 0.64
CA LEU A 101 10.06 -4.61 0.15
C LEU A 101 10.25 -5.87 0.99
N GLU A 102 11.46 -6.16 1.42
CA GLU A 102 11.73 -7.26 2.35
C GLU A 102 10.98 -7.06 3.66
N LEU A 103 10.94 -5.84 4.20
CA LEU A 103 10.20 -5.56 5.44
C LEU A 103 8.69 -5.72 5.27
N PHE A 104 8.13 -5.41 4.10
CA PHE A 104 6.73 -5.73 3.77
C PHE A 104 6.49 -7.26 3.76
N PHE A 105 7.44 -8.05 3.25
CA PHE A 105 7.36 -9.52 3.29
C PHE A 105 7.47 -10.08 4.72
N HIS A 106 8.42 -9.62 5.52
CA HIS A 106 8.65 -10.12 6.89
C HIS A 106 7.60 -9.63 7.90
N THR A 107 6.97 -8.47 7.67
CA THR A 107 5.88 -8.00 8.53
C THR A 107 4.62 -8.84 8.34
N SER A 108 4.52 -9.55 7.22
CA SER A 108 3.47 -10.49 6.86
C SER A 108 3.99 -11.93 6.95
N GLU A 109 4.65 -12.30 8.06
CA GLU A 109 5.24 -13.64 8.29
C GLU A 109 4.26 -14.82 8.02
N ASP A 110 2.95 -14.56 7.94
CA ASP A 110 1.94 -15.49 7.43
C ASP A 110 1.62 -15.31 5.92
N GLN A 111 2.61 -15.55 5.05
CA GLN A 111 2.47 -15.60 3.57
C GLN A 111 2.55 -14.22 2.89
N GLY A 112 2.88 -14.18 1.59
CA GLY A 112 3.14 -12.99 0.77
C GLY A 112 1.96 -12.01 0.56
N ALA A 113 1.12 -11.85 1.57
CA ALA A 113 -0.14 -11.11 1.58
C ALA A 113 0.06 -9.61 1.42
N ALA A 114 1.23 -9.04 1.72
CA ALA A 114 1.44 -7.60 1.59
C ALA A 114 1.51 -7.11 0.13
N ASN A 115 2.22 -7.85 -0.73
CA ASN A 115 2.23 -7.55 -2.15
C ASN A 115 0.93 -8.00 -2.81
N PHE A 116 0.38 -9.15 -2.40
CA PHE A 116 -0.97 -9.53 -2.80
C PHE A 116 -1.96 -8.41 -2.47
N LEU A 117 -1.83 -7.76 -1.30
CA LEU A 117 -2.67 -6.62 -0.94
C LEU A 117 -2.48 -5.44 -1.89
N LEU A 118 -1.24 -5.02 -2.22
CA LEU A 118 -1.02 -3.95 -3.20
C LEU A 118 -1.65 -4.29 -4.57
N PHE A 119 -1.42 -5.51 -5.07
CA PHE A 119 -1.99 -5.95 -6.35
C PHE A 119 -3.51 -6.08 -6.31
N SER A 120 -4.05 -6.77 -5.32
CA SER A 120 -5.50 -6.94 -5.11
C SER A 120 -6.21 -5.61 -4.94
N LEU A 121 -5.56 -4.61 -4.33
CA LEU A 121 -6.10 -3.26 -4.24
C LEU A 121 -6.03 -2.54 -5.58
N LEU A 122 -4.95 -2.65 -6.35
CA LEU A 122 -4.78 -1.93 -7.62
C LEU A 122 -5.61 -2.49 -8.78
N ILE A 123 -5.80 -3.82 -8.87
CA ILE A 123 -6.49 -4.50 -9.98
C ILE A 123 -7.92 -3.94 -10.22
N PRO A 124 -8.78 -3.77 -9.21
CA PRO A 124 -10.11 -3.20 -9.42
C PRO A 124 -10.08 -1.78 -10.04
N PHE A 125 -9.05 -0.98 -9.73
CA PHE A 125 -8.94 0.39 -10.23
C PHE A 125 -8.37 0.48 -11.65
N THR A 126 -7.66 -0.53 -12.16
CA THR A 126 -7.07 -0.45 -13.51
C THR A 126 -8.10 -0.37 -14.63
N HIS A 127 -9.28 -0.93 -14.40
CA HIS A 127 -10.38 -0.92 -15.35
C HIS A 127 -11.20 0.36 -15.32
N GLN A 128 -11.01 1.21 -14.30
CA GLN A 128 -11.68 2.50 -14.22
C GLN A 128 -11.10 3.49 -15.25
N GLU A 129 -11.96 4.35 -15.77
CA GLU A 129 -11.57 5.47 -16.63
C GLU A 129 -11.26 6.72 -15.78
N GLY A 130 -10.41 7.61 -16.28
CA GLY A 130 -10.02 8.83 -15.59
C GLY A 130 -8.68 8.75 -14.85
N SER A 131 -8.39 9.77 -14.04
CA SER A 131 -7.08 9.93 -13.38
C SER A 131 -6.76 8.82 -12.38
N VAL A 132 -7.76 8.32 -11.65
CA VAL A 132 -7.61 7.21 -10.69
C VAL A 132 -7.17 5.94 -11.40
N GLY A 133 -7.84 5.59 -12.50
CA GLY A 133 -7.48 4.41 -13.28
C GLY A 133 -6.10 4.53 -13.94
N GLN A 134 -5.75 5.71 -14.45
CA GLN A 134 -4.41 5.97 -14.99
C GLN A 134 -3.33 5.80 -13.90
N GLN A 135 -3.56 6.37 -12.72
CA GLN A 135 -2.60 6.29 -11.61
C GLN A 135 -2.43 4.87 -11.07
N ALA A 136 -3.49 4.06 -11.08
CA ALA A 136 -3.41 2.65 -10.72
C ALA A 136 -2.59 1.84 -11.73
N ARG A 137 -2.74 2.12 -13.03
CA ARG A 137 -1.92 1.51 -14.10
C ARG A 137 -0.45 1.88 -13.94
N ASP A 138 -0.15 3.16 -13.68
CA ASP A 138 1.23 3.63 -13.46
C ASP A 138 1.85 2.94 -12.23
N ALA A 139 1.10 2.79 -11.14
CA ALA A 139 1.56 2.10 -9.94
C ALA A 139 1.90 0.62 -10.22
N LEU A 140 1.06 -0.08 -10.98
CA LEU A 140 1.33 -1.46 -11.39
C LEU A 140 2.56 -1.57 -12.28
N LEU A 141 2.76 -0.64 -13.21
CA LEU A 141 3.96 -0.62 -14.05
C LEU A 141 5.23 -0.50 -13.20
N LEU A 142 5.22 0.31 -12.14
CA LEU A 142 6.34 0.43 -11.21
C LEU A 142 6.66 -0.90 -10.50
N ILE A 143 5.64 -1.62 -10.02
CA ILE A 143 5.88 -2.93 -9.38
C ILE A 143 6.33 -3.98 -10.40
N MET A 144 5.78 -3.96 -11.62
CA MET A 144 6.21 -4.85 -12.69
C MET A 144 7.67 -4.58 -13.08
N GLN A 145 8.10 -3.32 -13.14
CA GLN A 145 9.51 -2.99 -13.31
C GLN A 145 10.38 -3.55 -12.17
N LEU A 146 9.94 -3.42 -10.92
CA LEU A 146 10.63 -4.01 -9.77
C LEU A 146 10.80 -5.52 -9.89
N SER A 147 9.83 -6.23 -10.48
CA SER A 147 9.91 -7.68 -10.70
C SER A 147 11.09 -8.09 -11.59
N THR A 148 11.50 -7.23 -12.53
CA THR A 148 12.64 -7.52 -13.41
C THR A 148 13.98 -7.55 -12.67
N TYR A 149 14.09 -6.80 -11.56
CA TYR A 149 15.31 -6.70 -10.77
C TYR A 149 15.29 -7.55 -9.50
N ASN A 150 14.10 -8.01 -9.07
CA ASN A 150 13.94 -8.83 -7.89
C ASN A 150 13.19 -10.13 -8.22
N PRO A 151 13.89 -11.27 -8.37
CA PRO A 151 13.27 -12.53 -8.78
C PRO A 151 12.21 -12.99 -7.79
N ARG A 152 12.34 -12.69 -6.49
CA ARG A 152 11.30 -12.94 -5.49
C ARG A 152 9.99 -12.24 -5.81
N VAL A 153 10.05 -11.01 -6.32
CA VAL A 153 8.87 -10.22 -6.71
C VAL A 153 8.27 -10.80 -7.99
N ALA A 154 9.11 -11.18 -8.95
CA ALA A 154 8.66 -11.88 -10.16
C ALA A 154 7.92 -13.17 -9.82
N THR A 155 8.50 -14.04 -9.00
CA THR A 155 7.88 -15.30 -8.56
C THR A 155 6.57 -15.04 -7.81
N HIS A 156 6.53 -14.02 -6.94
CA HIS A 156 5.29 -13.67 -6.24
C HIS A 156 4.18 -13.19 -7.19
N ILE A 157 4.52 -12.38 -8.19
CA ILE A 157 3.56 -11.92 -9.21
C ILE A 157 3.05 -13.10 -10.03
N THR A 158 3.92 -13.97 -10.52
CA THR A 158 3.51 -15.11 -11.35
C THR A 158 2.66 -16.12 -10.59
N ASP A 159 2.96 -16.36 -9.32
CA ASP A 159 2.33 -17.45 -8.56
C ASP A 159 1.04 -17.00 -7.86
N ASN A 160 0.89 -15.70 -7.57
CA ASN A 160 -0.22 -15.18 -6.75
C ASN A 160 -1.10 -14.17 -7.48
N THR A 161 -0.75 -13.76 -8.70
CA THR A 161 -1.61 -12.88 -9.50
C THR A 161 -1.96 -13.55 -10.83
N TYR A 162 -3.23 -13.49 -11.23
CA TYR A 162 -3.70 -14.00 -12.53
C TYR A 162 -3.23 -13.12 -13.72
N PHE A 163 -2.26 -12.23 -13.52
CA PHE A 163 -1.74 -11.33 -14.57
C PHE A 163 -1.04 -12.08 -15.71
N CYS A 164 -0.56 -13.31 -15.45
CA CYS A 164 0.07 -14.15 -16.46
C CYS A 164 -0.36 -15.60 -16.27
N PRO A 165 -1.41 -16.08 -16.96
CA PRO A 165 -1.70 -17.49 -17.09
C PRO A 165 -0.68 -18.08 -18.07
N VAL A 166 0.60 -18.12 -17.70
CA VAL A 166 1.56 -18.89 -18.47
C VAL A 166 1.26 -20.34 -18.14
N SER A 167 0.43 -20.97 -18.96
CA SER A 167 0.42 -22.42 -19.09
C SER A 167 1.88 -22.82 -19.23
N ARG A 168 2.43 -23.46 -18.19
CA ARG A 168 3.65 -24.25 -18.36
C ARG A 168 3.26 -25.34 -19.37
N LEU A 169 3.46 -25.07 -20.66
CA LEU A 169 3.39 -26.09 -21.69
C LEU A 169 4.63 -26.98 -21.49
N PRO A 170 4.44 -28.28 -21.20
CA PRO A 170 5.52 -29.25 -21.32
C PRO A 170 5.94 -29.44 -22.78
#